data_AF-K0K2J4-F1
#
_entry.id   AF-K0K2J4-F1
#
_cell.length_a   1.000
_cell.length_b   1.000
_cell.length_c   1.000
_cell.angle_alpha   90.00
_cell.angle_beta   90.00
_cell.angle_gamma   90.00
#
_symmetry.space_group_name_H-M   'P 1'
#
loop_
_entity.id
_entity.type
_entity.pdbx_description
1 polymer ?
#
loop_
_entity_poly.entity_id
_entity_poly.type
_entity_poly.pdbx_seq_one_letter_code
_entity_poly.pdbx_strand_id
1 'polypeptide(L)'
;MPDLAPPTRKLLRAGVVLLGLQLSLPQLLDLGPGILVAAVVTVGVTFFGTLWLGRWLRLPRGLTLLVASGFSICGASAIAAVSTERDEEHVATSVALVTLFGTLTMVVLPLLGASPEWIGLSVHEVAQVAAAAPASGMATAMAVKLSRVVLLAPIVAGVSRQRGPVVPLFLVGFLAMVAVRSTGVLPAGFLDGTTTVTTVLFAAAMFGLGTAVRPRALLATGPRALLLGLLATVLVCSVGYLSLRVV
;
A
#
# COMPACT_ATOMS: atom_id res chain seq x y z
N MET A 1 6.23 27.96 0.89
CA MET A 1 7.07 26.87 1.44
C MET A 1 7.61 26.08 0.26
N PRO A 2 8.92 25.76 0.22
CA PRO A 2 9.47 24.91 -0.84
C PRO A 2 8.69 23.58 -0.90
N ASP A 3 8.44 23.08 -2.10
CA ASP A 3 7.71 21.83 -2.29
C ASP A 3 8.56 20.66 -1.76
N LEU A 4 8.14 20.08 -0.64
CA LEU A 4 8.78 18.92 -0.02
C LEU A 4 8.37 17.60 -0.71
N ALA A 5 7.44 17.63 -1.67
CA ALA A 5 6.98 16.40 -2.33
C ALA A 5 8.09 15.62 -3.08
N PRO A 6 9.03 16.26 -3.82
CA PRO A 6 10.13 15.55 -4.47
C PRO A 6 11.08 14.82 -3.49
N PRO A 7 11.61 15.45 -2.42
CA PRO A 7 12.44 14.74 -1.44
C PRO A 7 11.64 13.68 -0.67
N THR A 8 10.38 13.93 -0.31
CA THR A 8 9.51 12.92 0.31
C THR A 8 9.33 11.68 -0.57
N ARG A 9 9.08 11.84 -1.87
CA ARG A 9 8.98 10.71 -2.80
C ARG A 9 10.28 9.92 -2.92
N LYS A 10 11.43 10.60 -2.91
CA LYS A 10 12.75 9.92 -2.92
C LYS A 10 12.97 9.12 -1.63
N LEU A 11 12.67 9.69 -0.48
CA LEU A 11 12.76 9.01 0.83
C LEU A 11 11.84 7.79 0.88
N LEU A 12 10.58 7.91 0.43
CA LEU A 12 9.64 6.78 0.32
C LEU A 12 10.19 5.67 -0.56
N ARG A 13 10.67 6.01 -1.77
CA ARG A 13 11.22 5.02 -2.71
C ARG A 13 12.45 4.32 -2.14
N ALA A 14 13.35 5.04 -1.50
CA ALA A 14 14.53 4.47 -0.85
C ALA A 14 14.14 3.55 0.32
N GLY A 15 13.21 3.99 1.17
CA GLY A 15 12.66 3.17 2.26
C GLY A 15 12.03 1.88 1.75
N VAL A 16 11.21 1.95 0.69
CA VAL A 16 10.60 0.77 0.05
C VAL A 16 11.65 -0.18 -0.49
N VAL A 17 12.70 0.31 -1.18
CA VAL A 17 13.77 -0.56 -1.69
C VAL A 17 14.48 -1.28 -0.54
N LEU A 18 14.85 -0.55 0.52
CA LEU A 18 15.53 -1.13 1.69
C LEU A 18 14.63 -2.10 2.46
N LEU A 19 13.34 -1.86 2.48
CA LEU A 19 12.35 -2.76 3.10
C LEU A 19 12.29 -4.12 2.39
N GLY A 20 12.77 -4.22 1.14
CA GLY A 20 12.99 -5.51 0.48
C GLY A 20 13.99 -6.40 1.22
N LEU A 21 14.95 -5.83 1.96
CA LEU A 21 15.87 -6.61 2.81
C LEU A 21 15.20 -7.18 4.06
N GLN A 22 14.01 -6.71 4.42
CA GLN A 22 13.26 -7.21 5.57
C GLN A 22 12.36 -8.38 5.19
N LEU A 23 12.10 -8.59 3.89
CA LEU A 23 11.28 -9.68 3.39
C LEU A 23 12.16 -10.79 2.81
N SER A 24 12.04 -12.01 3.35
CA SER A 24 12.63 -13.19 2.73
C SER A 24 11.53 -14.07 2.11
N LEU A 25 11.76 -14.57 0.90
CA LEU A 25 10.84 -15.50 0.23
C LEU A 25 10.58 -16.77 1.04
N PRO A 26 11.59 -17.39 1.73
CA PRO A 26 11.33 -18.51 2.60
C PRO A 26 10.33 -18.19 3.72
N GLN A 27 10.50 -17.06 4.42
CA GLN A 27 9.54 -16.62 5.45
C GLN A 27 8.15 -16.35 4.86
N LEU A 28 8.08 -15.88 3.61
CA LEU A 28 6.81 -15.67 2.93
C LEU A 28 6.09 -16.99 2.62
N LEU A 29 6.84 -18.05 2.31
CA LEU A 29 6.30 -19.39 2.10
C LEU A 29 5.90 -20.04 3.43
N ASP A 30 6.63 -19.75 4.51
CA ASP A 30 6.33 -20.22 5.88
C ASP A 30 5.05 -19.60 6.47
N LEU A 31 4.60 -18.44 5.98
CA LEU A 31 3.28 -17.86 6.32
C LEU A 31 2.11 -18.77 5.91
N GLY A 32 2.37 -19.76 5.05
CA GLY A 32 1.41 -20.75 4.61
C GLY A 32 0.56 -20.28 3.42
N PRO A 33 0.03 -21.24 2.63
CA PRO A 33 -0.75 -20.94 1.43
C PRO A 33 -2.04 -20.17 1.76
N GLY A 34 -2.55 -20.33 2.98
CA GLY A 34 -3.71 -19.62 3.49
C GLY A 34 -3.57 -18.11 3.42
N ILE A 35 -2.50 -17.55 3.97
CA ILE A 35 -2.27 -16.09 3.98
C ILE A 35 -2.13 -15.55 2.54
N LEU A 36 -1.51 -16.33 1.64
CA LEU A 36 -1.40 -15.96 0.24
C LEU A 36 -2.78 -15.92 -0.45
N VAL A 37 -3.64 -16.90 -0.17
CA VAL A 37 -5.03 -16.91 -0.66
C VAL A 37 -5.81 -15.73 -0.09
N ALA A 38 -5.70 -15.46 1.21
CA ALA A 38 -6.33 -14.30 1.83
C ALA A 38 -5.88 -12.97 1.19
N ALA A 39 -4.59 -12.85 0.90
CA ALA A 39 -4.03 -11.70 0.20
C ALA A 39 -4.61 -11.54 -1.22
N VAL A 40 -4.65 -12.62 -2.02
CA VAL A 40 -5.23 -12.61 -3.38
C VAL A 40 -6.70 -12.25 -3.34
N VAL A 41 -7.49 -12.87 -2.45
CA VAL A 41 -8.92 -12.60 -2.28
C VAL A 41 -9.14 -11.15 -1.88
N THR A 42 -8.39 -10.65 -0.90
CA THR A 42 -8.50 -9.25 -0.45
C THR A 42 -8.21 -8.28 -1.59
N VAL A 43 -7.10 -8.46 -2.31
CA VAL A 43 -6.77 -7.58 -3.45
C VAL A 43 -7.84 -7.67 -4.53
N GLY A 44 -8.24 -8.88 -4.94
CA GLY A 44 -9.21 -9.08 -6.01
C GLY A 44 -10.57 -8.49 -5.68
N VAL A 45 -11.15 -8.86 -4.54
CA VAL A 45 -12.48 -8.38 -4.12
C VAL A 45 -12.46 -6.87 -3.89
N THR A 46 -11.43 -6.32 -3.23
CA THR A 46 -11.34 -4.87 -3.03
C THR A 46 -11.17 -4.13 -4.35
N PHE A 47 -10.34 -4.62 -5.28
CA PHE A 47 -10.15 -3.97 -6.57
C PHE A 47 -11.43 -3.95 -7.39
N PHE A 48 -12.05 -5.11 -7.64
CA PHE A 48 -13.27 -5.20 -8.44
C PHE A 48 -14.47 -4.56 -7.73
N GLY A 49 -14.58 -4.72 -6.42
CA GLY A 49 -15.62 -4.08 -5.62
C GLY A 49 -15.50 -2.55 -5.65
N THR A 50 -14.30 -2.00 -5.56
CA THR A 50 -14.08 -0.55 -5.69
C THR A 50 -14.40 -0.04 -7.10
N LEU A 51 -14.06 -0.80 -8.15
CA LEU A 51 -14.47 -0.47 -9.52
C LEU A 51 -15.99 -0.45 -9.68
N TRP A 52 -16.68 -1.43 -9.09
CA TRP A 52 -18.13 -1.52 -9.11
C TRP A 52 -18.78 -0.38 -8.33
N LEU A 53 -18.30 -0.08 -7.12
CA LEU A 53 -18.75 1.04 -6.29
C LEU A 53 -18.56 2.38 -7.00
N GLY A 54 -17.41 2.61 -7.64
CA GLY A 54 -17.16 3.86 -8.36
C GLY A 54 -18.11 4.06 -9.55
N ARG A 55 -18.45 2.97 -10.27
CA ARG A 55 -19.48 3.01 -11.32
C ARG A 55 -20.86 3.30 -10.75
N TRP A 56 -21.22 2.67 -9.64
CA TRP A 56 -22.50 2.88 -8.96
C TRP A 56 -22.65 4.33 -8.47
N LEU A 57 -21.57 4.92 -7.96
CA LEU A 57 -21.50 6.33 -7.57
C LEU A 57 -21.35 7.31 -8.75
N ARG A 58 -21.35 6.80 -9.99
CA ARG A 58 -21.22 7.58 -11.23
C ARG A 58 -19.96 8.45 -11.28
N LEU A 59 -18.84 7.93 -10.77
CA LEU A 59 -17.55 8.62 -10.79
C LEU A 59 -16.82 8.42 -12.13
N PRO A 60 -15.92 9.34 -12.52
CA PRO A 60 -15.09 9.18 -13.71
C PRO A 60 -14.29 7.87 -13.66
N ARG A 61 -14.10 7.25 -14.83
CA ARG A 61 -13.37 5.98 -14.94
C ARG A 61 -11.91 6.09 -14.49
N GLY A 62 -11.26 7.22 -14.77
CA GLY A 62 -9.89 7.51 -14.34
C GLY A 62 -9.77 7.50 -12.81
N LEU A 63 -10.54 8.36 -12.13
CA LEU A 63 -10.60 8.38 -10.67
C LEU A 63 -10.94 7.01 -10.06
N THR A 64 -11.95 6.33 -10.58
CA THR A 64 -12.38 5.01 -10.08
C THR A 64 -11.27 3.97 -10.18
N LEU A 65 -10.54 3.94 -11.31
CA LEU A 65 -9.42 3.02 -11.53
C LEU A 65 -8.24 3.34 -10.59
N LEU A 66 -7.91 4.61 -10.43
CA LEU A 66 -6.84 5.04 -9.53
C LEU A 66 -7.16 4.73 -8.07
N VAL A 67 -8.37 5.03 -7.59
CA VAL A 67 -8.83 4.68 -6.24
C VAL A 67 -8.83 3.15 -6.05
N ALA A 68 -9.37 2.38 -7.00
CA ALA A 68 -9.35 0.92 -6.91
C ALA A 68 -7.92 0.37 -6.82
N SER A 69 -6.99 0.88 -7.64
CA SER A 69 -5.58 0.46 -7.61
C SER A 69 -4.89 0.84 -6.28
N GLY A 70 -5.10 2.06 -5.78
CA GLY A 70 -4.48 2.55 -4.56
C GLY A 70 -4.98 1.82 -3.31
N PHE A 71 -6.29 1.64 -3.17
CA PHE A 71 -6.90 1.05 -1.96
C PHE A 71 -6.67 -0.46 -1.85
N SER A 72 -6.63 -1.16 -2.99
CA SER A 72 -6.52 -2.62 -3.01
C SER A 72 -5.10 -3.15 -2.96
N ILE A 73 -4.06 -2.39 -3.35
CA ILE A 73 -2.70 -2.92 -3.40
C ILE A 73 -1.73 -2.20 -2.44
N CYS A 74 -1.17 -1.06 -2.85
CA CYS A 74 -0.05 -0.41 -2.14
C CYS A 74 -0.10 1.12 -2.15
N GLY A 75 -1.30 1.69 -2.23
CA GLY A 75 -1.53 3.11 -2.03
C GLY A 75 -1.02 3.98 -3.17
N ALA A 76 -0.28 5.05 -2.83
CA ALA A 76 0.20 6.04 -3.79
C ALA A 76 1.12 5.46 -4.88
N SER A 77 1.83 4.38 -4.57
CA SER A 77 2.72 3.70 -5.52
C SER A 77 1.97 2.98 -6.65
N ALA A 78 0.84 2.34 -6.34
CA ALA A 78 -0.05 1.75 -7.34
C ALA A 78 -0.71 2.82 -8.21
N ILE A 79 -1.18 3.91 -7.60
CA ILE A 79 -1.75 5.05 -8.32
C ILE A 79 -0.76 5.59 -9.35
N ALA A 80 0.50 5.82 -8.94
CA ALA A 80 1.54 6.33 -9.82
C ALA A 80 1.91 5.36 -10.96
N ALA A 81 1.82 4.05 -10.74
CA ALA A 81 2.10 3.04 -11.75
C ALA A 81 1.00 2.92 -12.81
N VAL A 82 -0.24 3.27 -12.45
CA VAL A 82 -1.42 3.13 -13.32
C VAL A 82 -1.82 4.46 -13.97
N SER A 83 -1.44 5.58 -13.38
CA SER A 83 -1.75 6.92 -13.88
C SER A 83 -0.99 7.29 -15.15
N THR A 84 -1.65 8.05 -16.02
CA THR A 84 -1.03 8.71 -17.17
C THR A 84 -0.93 10.23 -16.92
N GLU A 85 -0.25 10.96 -17.80
CA GLU A 85 -0.18 12.44 -17.73
C GLU A 85 -1.58 13.09 -17.75
N ARG A 86 -2.58 12.45 -18.35
CA ARG A 86 -3.96 12.97 -18.42
C ARG A 86 -4.73 12.83 -17.11
N ASP A 87 -4.21 12.08 -16.15
CA ASP A 87 -4.90 11.77 -14.90
C ASP A 87 -4.48 12.67 -13.73
N GLU A 88 -3.71 13.74 -13.95
CA GLU A 88 -3.07 14.54 -12.89
C GLU A 88 -4.05 15.00 -11.79
N GLU A 89 -5.23 15.49 -12.18
CA GLU A 89 -6.31 15.86 -11.26
C GLU A 89 -6.79 14.66 -10.43
N HIS A 90 -7.05 13.53 -11.09
CA HIS A 90 -7.52 12.30 -10.44
C HIS A 90 -6.45 11.65 -9.56
N VAL A 91 -5.17 11.80 -9.90
CA VAL A 91 -4.03 11.34 -9.11
C VAL A 91 -3.99 12.08 -7.79
N ALA A 92 -4.09 13.41 -7.82
CA ALA A 92 -4.09 14.23 -6.60
C ALA A 92 -5.23 13.81 -5.65
N THR A 93 -6.45 13.65 -6.18
CA THR A 93 -7.61 13.18 -5.40
C THR A 93 -7.40 11.77 -4.86
N SER A 94 -6.92 10.83 -5.68
CA SER A 94 -6.74 9.44 -5.26
C SER A 94 -5.67 9.30 -4.18
N VAL A 95 -4.55 10.02 -4.32
CA VAL A 95 -3.48 10.04 -3.30
C VAL A 95 -4.00 10.67 -2.00
N ALA A 96 -4.78 11.75 -2.08
CA ALA A 96 -5.38 12.37 -0.91
C ALA A 96 -6.33 11.40 -0.19
N LEU A 97 -7.20 10.69 -0.92
CA LEU A 97 -8.11 9.68 -0.37
C LEU A 97 -7.34 8.53 0.29
N VAL A 98 -6.37 7.93 -0.39
CA VAL A 98 -5.53 6.84 0.17
C VAL A 98 -4.83 7.30 1.44
N THR A 99 -4.28 8.52 1.44
CA THR A 99 -3.57 9.05 2.61
C THR A 99 -4.52 9.27 3.77
N LEU A 100 -5.68 9.90 3.54
CA LEU A 100 -6.69 10.16 4.55
C LEU A 100 -7.22 8.86 5.17
N PHE A 101 -7.75 7.96 4.35
CA PHE A 101 -8.35 6.72 4.82
C PHE A 101 -7.30 5.74 5.35
N GLY A 102 -6.10 5.74 4.79
CA GLY A 102 -4.99 4.95 5.32
C GLY A 102 -4.57 5.42 6.71
N THR A 103 -4.49 6.74 6.93
CA THR A 103 -4.22 7.32 8.25
C THR A 103 -5.34 7.00 9.23
N LEU A 104 -6.59 7.01 8.77
CA LEU A 104 -7.73 6.57 9.57
C LEU A 104 -7.58 5.11 9.99
N THR A 105 -7.30 4.18 9.06
CA THR A 105 -7.10 2.76 9.38
C THR A 105 -5.89 2.50 10.27
N MET A 106 -4.83 3.29 10.11
CA MET A 106 -3.62 3.21 10.94
C MET A 106 -3.94 3.45 12.43
N VAL A 107 -4.88 4.35 12.73
CA VAL A 107 -5.30 4.64 14.10
C VAL A 107 -6.43 3.70 14.54
N VAL A 108 -7.43 3.49 13.69
CA VAL A 108 -8.64 2.73 14.04
C VAL A 108 -8.34 1.25 14.26
N LEU A 109 -7.56 0.58 13.41
CA LEU A 109 -7.36 -0.87 13.53
C LEU A 109 -6.66 -1.28 14.84
N PRO A 110 -5.57 -0.62 15.29
CA PRO A 110 -4.97 -0.94 16.57
C PRO A 110 -5.92 -0.70 17.76
N LEU A 111 -6.74 0.36 17.71
CA LEU A 111 -7.73 0.64 18.76
C LEU A 111 -8.84 -0.43 18.83
N LEU A 112 -9.12 -1.10 17.71
CA LEU A 112 -10.04 -2.23 17.66
C LEU A 112 -9.38 -3.56 18.08
N GLY A 113 -8.11 -3.56 18.48
CA GLY A 113 -7.37 -4.78 18.81
C GLY A 113 -7.09 -5.66 17.60
N ALA A 114 -6.92 -5.07 16.41
CA ALA A 114 -6.68 -5.82 15.19
C ALA A 114 -5.36 -6.63 15.26
N SER A 115 -5.40 -7.85 14.73
CA SER A 115 -4.20 -8.69 14.64
C SER A 115 -3.20 -8.13 13.61
N PRO A 116 -1.90 -8.46 13.72
CA PRO A 116 -0.89 -8.01 12.76
C PRO A 116 -1.22 -8.35 11.30
N GLU A 117 -1.79 -9.54 11.06
CA GLU A 117 -2.23 -9.97 9.74
C GLU A 117 -3.36 -9.09 9.22
N TRP A 118 -4.33 -8.75 10.06
CA TRP A 118 -5.46 -7.91 9.66
C TRP A 118 -5.01 -6.48 9.35
N ILE A 119 -4.06 -5.94 10.12
CA ILE A 119 -3.40 -4.66 9.84
C ILE A 119 -2.69 -4.73 8.47
N GLY A 120 -1.91 -5.77 8.20
CA GLY A 120 -1.22 -5.97 6.92
C GLY A 120 -2.17 -6.12 5.71
N LEU A 121 -3.33 -6.74 5.90
CA LEU A 121 -4.36 -6.89 4.86
C LEU A 121 -5.21 -5.64 4.64
N SER A 122 -5.31 -4.73 5.61
CA SER A 122 -6.30 -3.64 5.55
C SER A 122 -5.68 -2.27 5.35
N VAL A 123 -4.54 -1.98 5.98
CA VAL A 123 -3.89 -0.68 5.87
C VAL A 123 -3.34 -0.47 4.47
N HIS A 124 -3.54 0.72 3.90
CA HIS A 124 -3.29 0.98 2.48
C HIS A 124 -1.81 1.14 2.12
N GLU A 125 -1.00 1.75 2.98
CA GLU A 125 0.43 1.98 2.72
C GLU A 125 1.36 1.20 3.66
N VAL A 126 2.54 0.83 3.15
CA VAL A 126 3.61 0.16 3.90
C VAL A 126 4.03 0.99 5.12
N ALA A 127 4.20 2.30 4.94
CA ALA A 127 4.60 3.20 6.03
C ALA A 127 3.54 3.26 7.15
N GLN A 128 2.26 3.23 6.77
CA GLN A 128 1.15 3.21 7.73
C GLN A 128 1.06 1.86 8.46
N VAL A 129 1.39 0.74 7.80
CA VAL A 129 1.51 -0.57 8.45
C VAL A 129 2.61 -0.54 9.50
N ALA A 130 3.79 -0.03 9.15
CA ALA A 130 4.91 0.09 10.08
C ALA A 130 4.57 0.94 11.31
N ALA A 131 3.70 1.94 11.14
CA ALA A 131 3.27 2.81 12.22
C ALA A 131 2.06 2.27 13.02
N ALA A 132 1.24 1.39 12.43
CA ALA A 132 0.08 0.78 13.09
C ALA A 132 0.40 -0.54 13.81
N ALA A 133 1.36 -1.30 13.30
CA ALA A 133 1.65 -2.64 13.81
C ALA A 133 2.32 -2.57 15.19
N PRO A 134 1.95 -3.45 16.14
CA PRO A 134 2.67 -3.57 17.40
C PRO A 134 4.08 -4.09 17.13
N ALA A 135 5.06 -3.71 17.98
CA ALA A 135 6.45 -4.11 17.81
C ALA A 135 6.64 -5.63 17.69
N SER A 136 5.87 -6.41 18.47
CA SER A 136 5.86 -7.89 18.42
C SER A 136 5.25 -8.49 17.15
N GLY A 137 4.40 -7.74 16.43
CA GLY A 137 3.72 -8.17 15.22
C GLY A 137 4.20 -7.49 13.93
N MET A 138 5.21 -6.62 14.03
CA MET A 138 5.72 -5.82 12.90
C MET A 138 6.12 -6.70 11.71
N ALA A 139 6.89 -7.77 11.97
CA ALA A 139 7.36 -8.67 10.92
C ALA A 139 6.19 -9.33 10.17
N THR A 140 5.19 -9.83 10.90
CA THR A 140 4.00 -10.46 10.31
C THR A 140 3.17 -9.47 9.52
N ALA A 141 2.85 -8.30 10.10
CA ALA A 141 2.06 -7.27 9.43
C ALA A 141 2.74 -6.80 8.13
N MET A 142 4.06 -6.62 8.19
CA MET A 142 4.85 -6.22 7.03
C MET A 142 4.91 -7.32 5.98
N ALA A 143 5.15 -8.57 6.37
CA ALA A 143 5.21 -9.69 5.44
C ALA A 143 3.86 -9.91 4.72
N VAL A 144 2.73 -9.80 5.43
CA VAL A 144 1.38 -9.86 4.84
C VAL A 144 1.12 -8.67 3.90
N LYS A 145 1.56 -7.46 4.25
CA LYS A 145 1.41 -6.30 3.36
C LYS A 145 2.23 -6.47 2.09
N LEU A 146 3.47 -6.94 2.23
CA LEU A 146 4.39 -7.11 1.11
C LEU A 146 4.03 -8.30 0.24
N SER A 147 3.43 -9.36 0.78
CA SER A 147 2.88 -10.46 -0.02
C SER A 147 1.85 -9.94 -1.03
N ARG A 148 0.96 -9.03 -0.60
CA ARG A 148 0.02 -8.33 -1.49
C ARG A 148 0.72 -7.47 -2.55
N VAL A 149 1.83 -6.82 -2.20
CA VAL A 149 2.65 -6.03 -3.14
C VAL A 149 3.32 -6.92 -4.19
N VAL A 150 3.78 -8.11 -3.83
CA VAL A 150 4.34 -9.06 -4.81
C VAL A 150 3.25 -9.59 -5.73
N LEU A 151 2.05 -9.85 -5.19
CA LEU A 151 0.86 -10.22 -5.97
C LEU A 151 0.33 -9.08 -6.88
N LEU A 152 0.84 -7.85 -6.75
CA LEU A 152 0.60 -6.74 -7.68
C LEU A 152 1.08 -7.07 -9.09
N ALA A 153 2.23 -7.74 -9.22
CA ALA A 153 2.90 -7.93 -10.50
C ALA A 153 2.01 -8.57 -11.58
N PRO A 154 1.30 -9.69 -11.32
CA PRO A 154 0.40 -10.28 -12.32
C PRO A 154 -0.87 -9.46 -12.58
N ILE A 155 -1.46 -8.82 -11.56
CA ILE A 155 -2.68 -8.01 -11.72
C ILE A 155 -2.39 -6.75 -12.55
N VAL A 156 -1.29 -6.07 -12.24
CA VAL A 156 -0.83 -4.92 -13.01
C VAL A 156 -0.41 -5.35 -14.41
N ALA A 157 0.27 -6.49 -14.60
CA ALA A 157 0.58 -6.99 -15.95
C ALA A 157 -0.69 -7.23 -16.80
N GLY A 158 -1.76 -7.76 -16.19
CA GLY A 158 -3.05 -7.96 -16.86
C GLY A 158 -3.76 -6.65 -17.23
N VAL A 159 -3.76 -5.65 -16.34
CA VAL A 159 -4.40 -4.34 -16.58
C VAL A 159 -3.53 -3.43 -17.48
N SER A 160 -2.22 -3.54 -17.37
CA SER A 160 -1.20 -2.76 -18.11
C SER A 160 -1.11 -3.12 -19.59
N ARG A 161 -1.53 -4.33 -20.00
CA ARG A 161 -1.57 -4.72 -21.40
C ARG A 161 -2.45 -3.81 -22.28
N GLN A 162 -3.31 -2.97 -21.67
CA GLN A 162 -4.12 -1.96 -22.34
C GLN A 162 -3.60 -0.51 -22.21
N ARG A 163 -2.60 -0.23 -21.36
CA ARG A 163 -2.12 1.15 -21.07
C ARG A 163 -0.59 1.33 -20.99
N GLY A 164 0.19 0.27 -21.24
CA GLY A 164 1.67 0.29 -21.22
C GLY A 164 2.24 0.01 -19.82
N PRO A 165 3.33 -0.78 -19.67
CA PRO A 165 3.96 -1.01 -18.38
C PRO A 165 5.12 -0.03 -18.18
N VAL A 166 5.00 0.88 -17.21
CA VAL A 166 6.18 1.45 -16.56
C VAL A 166 6.27 0.81 -15.19
N VAL A 167 6.89 -0.38 -15.13
CA VAL A 167 7.24 -0.99 -13.85
C VAL A 167 8.17 0.01 -13.14
N PRO A 168 7.77 0.60 -12.01
CA PRO A 168 8.58 1.66 -11.41
C PRO A 168 9.95 1.13 -10.99
N LEU A 169 11.02 1.89 -11.22
CA LEU A 169 12.40 1.44 -10.92
C LEU A 169 12.59 1.06 -9.44
N PHE A 170 11.89 1.72 -8.52
CA PHE A 170 11.93 1.37 -7.09
C PHE A 170 11.32 -0.01 -6.79
N LEU A 171 10.33 -0.47 -7.58
CA LEU A 171 9.75 -1.81 -7.44
C LEU A 171 10.76 -2.86 -7.88
N VAL A 172 11.49 -2.60 -8.97
CA VAL A 172 12.60 -3.47 -9.40
C VAL A 172 13.68 -3.52 -8.32
N GLY A 173 14.06 -2.38 -7.75
CA GLY A 173 15.00 -2.32 -6.62
C GLY A 173 14.53 -3.09 -5.39
N PHE A 174 13.25 -2.97 -5.02
CA PHE A 174 12.64 -3.74 -3.93
C PHE A 174 12.75 -5.25 -4.20
N LEU A 175 12.33 -5.72 -5.38
CA LEU A 175 12.39 -7.15 -5.74
C LEU A 175 13.84 -7.67 -5.76
N ALA A 176 14.80 -6.86 -6.21
CA ALA A 176 16.21 -7.20 -6.16
C ALA A 176 16.69 -7.39 -4.70
N MET A 177 16.30 -6.49 -3.79
CA MET A 177 16.65 -6.60 -2.37
C MET A 177 15.98 -7.81 -1.70
N VAL A 178 14.74 -8.15 -2.07
CA VAL A 178 14.09 -9.40 -1.63
C VAL A 178 14.87 -10.62 -2.09
N ALA A 179 15.34 -10.64 -3.35
CA ALA A 179 16.14 -11.74 -3.88
C ALA A 179 17.47 -11.87 -3.10
N VAL A 180 18.17 -10.74 -2.86
CA VAL A 180 19.40 -10.70 -2.05
C VAL A 180 19.13 -11.22 -0.64
N ARG A 181 18.08 -10.74 0.03
CA ARG A 181 17.70 -11.20 1.38
C ARG A 181 17.41 -12.69 1.42
N SER A 182 16.78 -13.22 0.38
CA SER A 182 16.40 -14.64 0.27
C SER A 182 17.61 -15.57 0.07
N THR A 183 18.79 -15.06 -0.26
CA THR A 183 20.02 -15.87 -0.31
C THR A 183 20.55 -16.29 1.06
N GLY A 184 20.15 -15.61 2.13
CA GLY A 184 20.65 -15.86 3.49
C GLY A 184 22.09 -15.41 3.75
N VAL A 185 22.78 -14.81 2.76
CA VAL A 185 24.19 -14.44 2.84
C VAL A 185 24.43 -13.19 3.72
N LEU A 186 23.40 -12.40 3.99
CA LEU A 186 23.52 -11.15 4.73
C LEU A 186 23.60 -11.38 6.25
N PRO A 187 24.62 -10.83 6.95
CA PRO A 187 24.76 -10.96 8.40
C PRO A 187 23.67 -10.18 9.16
N ALA A 188 23.28 -10.69 10.33
CA ALA A 188 22.20 -10.12 11.16
C ALA A 188 22.41 -8.62 11.48
N GLY A 189 23.63 -8.22 11.86
CA GLY A 189 23.92 -6.82 12.17
C GLY A 189 23.76 -5.86 10.98
N PHE A 190 23.92 -6.33 9.74
CA PHE A 190 23.63 -5.52 8.54
C PHE A 190 22.12 -5.32 8.38
N LEU A 191 21.32 -6.35 8.65
CA LEU A 191 19.87 -6.30 8.57
C LEU A 191 19.26 -5.40 9.66
N ASP A 192 19.81 -5.43 10.87
CA ASP A 192 19.38 -4.56 11.97
C ASP A 192 19.64 -3.07 11.64
N GLY A 193 20.81 -2.78 11.06
CA GLY A 193 21.15 -1.45 10.55
C GLY A 193 20.16 -1.00 9.47
N THR A 194 19.83 -1.87 8.52
CA THR A 194 18.86 -1.55 7.46
C THR A 194 17.46 -1.31 8.01
N THR A 195 17.06 -2.03 9.07
CA THR A 195 15.76 -1.83 9.73
C THR A 195 15.67 -0.43 10.34
N THR A 196 16.69 -0.02 11.06
CA THR A 196 16.77 1.33 11.66
C THR A 196 16.71 2.42 10.59
N VAL A 197 17.53 2.30 9.54
CA VAL A 197 17.54 3.26 8.43
C VAL A 197 16.18 3.32 7.73
N THR A 198 15.56 2.17 7.49
CA THR A 198 14.24 2.08 6.86
C THR A 198 13.18 2.80 7.69
N THR A 199 13.17 2.59 9.02
CA THR A 199 12.27 3.28 9.95
C THR A 199 12.45 4.79 9.90
N VAL A 200 13.69 5.28 9.92
CA VAL A 200 13.99 6.72 9.84
C VAL A 200 13.53 7.31 8.50
N LEU A 201 13.78 6.61 7.39
CA LEU A 201 13.34 7.03 6.06
C LEU A 201 11.83 7.12 5.95
N PHE A 202 11.10 6.11 6.44
CA PHE A 202 9.63 6.13 6.43
C PHE A 202 9.06 7.18 7.39
N ALA A 203 9.65 7.37 8.56
CA ALA A 203 9.24 8.43 9.48
C ALA A 203 9.40 9.82 8.86
N ALA A 204 10.57 10.12 8.28
CA ALA A 204 10.83 11.38 7.59
C ALA A 204 9.91 11.57 6.37
N ALA A 205 9.66 10.49 5.62
CA ALA A 205 8.75 10.50 4.50
C ALA A 205 7.29 10.76 4.90
N MET A 206 6.79 10.10 5.95
CA MET A 206 5.42 10.31 6.45
C MET A 206 5.25 11.70 7.04
N PHE A 207 6.27 12.22 7.72
CA PHE A 207 6.28 13.62 8.15
C PHE A 207 6.17 14.59 6.96
N GLY A 208 7.00 14.38 5.93
CA GLY A 208 6.92 15.15 4.70
C GLY A 208 5.56 15.02 4.00
N LEU A 209 4.98 13.82 3.95
CA LEU A 209 3.65 13.59 3.39
C LEU A 209 2.58 14.35 4.19
N GLY A 210 2.67 14.34 5.52
CA GLY A 210 1.80 15.11 6.41
C GLY A 210 1.82 16.61 6.12
N THR A 211 3.01 17.18 5.86
CA THR A 211 3.13 18.60 5.45
C THR A 211 2.61 18.87 4.04
N ALA A 212 2.56 17.86 3.18
CA ALA A 212 1.99 17.93 1.84
C ALA A 212 0.46 17.72 1.81
N VAL A 213 -0.13 17.20 2.89
CA VAL A 213 -1.60 17.08 3.02
C VAL A 213 -2.17 18.48 3.08
N ARG A 214 -2.80 18.91 1.98
CA ARG A 214 -3.52 20.17 1.91
C ARG A 214 -4.96 19.92 2.34
N PRO A 215 -5.44 20.43 3.50
CA PRO A 215 -6.82 20.26 3.92
C PRO A 215 -7.80 20.80 2.88
N ARG A 216 -7.41 21.86 2.16
CA ARG A 216 -8.17 22.41 1.05
C ARG A 216 -8.32 21.46 -0.15
N ALA A 217 -7.30 20.63 -0.45
CA ALA A 217 -7.40 19.62 -1.50
C ALA A 217 -8.30 18.45 -1.06
N LEU A 218 -8.26 18.09 0.22
CA LEU A 218 -9.21 17.13 0.80
C LEU A 218 -10.65 17.66 0.78
N LEU A 219 -10.87 18.93 1.11
CA LEU A 219 -12.19 19.56 1.04
C LEU A 219 -12.68 19.78 -0.39
N ALA A 220 -11.77 19.94 -1.35
CA ALA A 220 -12.09 19.96 -2.78
C ALA A 220 -12.43 18.56 -3.33
N THR A 221 -12.16 17.50 -2.55
CA THR A 221 -12.54 16.14 -2.93
C THR A 221 -14.06 16.02 -2.81
N GLY A 222 -14.75 15.94 -3.95
CA GLY A 222 -16.21 15.90 -3.97
C GLY A 222 -16.79 14.77 -3.10
N PRO A 223 -18.00 14.92 -2.54
CA PRO A 223 -18.57 14.01 -1.55
C PRO A 223 -18.69 12.56 -2.05
N ARG A 224 -18.91 12.37 -3.35
CA ARG A 224 -18.94 11.04 -3.98
C ARG A 224 -17.58 10.34 -3.94
N ALA A 225 -16.49 11.07 -4.08
CA ALA A 225 -15.14 10.53 -4.02
C ALA A 225 -14.74 10.18 -2.57
N LEU A 226 -15.14 11.00 -1.60
CA LEU A 226 -15.02 10.66 -0.16
C LEU A 226 -15.82 9.41 0.18
N LEU A 227 -17.06 9.30 -0.30
CA LEU A 227 -17.89 8.12 -0.10
C LEU A 227 -17.28 6.88 -0.73
N LEU A 228 -16.72 6.98 -1.95
CA LEU A 228 -15.99 5.86 -2.57
C LEU A 228 -14.80 5.43 -1.70
N GLY A 229 -13.99 6.37 -1.23
CA GLY A 229 -12.85 6.07 -0.35
C GLY A 229 -13.30 5.38 0.95
N LEU A 230 -14.36 5.86 1.59
CA LEU A 230 -14.92 5.24 2.80
C LEU A 230 -15.39 3.81 2.52
N LEU A 231 -16.20 3.61 1.47
CA LEU A 231 -16.73 2.30 1.12
C LEU A 231 -15.61 1.33 0.71
N ALA A 232 -14.60 1.79 -0.02
CA ALA A 232 -13.43 0.99 -0.38
C ALA A 232 -12.60 0.60 0.86
N THR A 233 -12.48 1.51 1.85
CA THR A 233 -11.81 1.25 3.13
C THR A 233 -12.56 0.18 3.93
N VAL A 234 -13.88 0.36 4.08
CA VAL A 234 -14.71 -0.64 4.77
C VAL A 234 -14.60 -1.98 4.06
N LEU A 235 -14.68 -1.98 2.72
CA LEU A 235 -14.55 -3.19 1.92
C LEU A 235 -13.21 -3.91 2.16
N VAL A 236 -12.07 -3.22 2.10
CA VAL A 236 -10.77 -3.86 2.33
C VAL A 236 -10.63 -4.39 3.77
N CYS A 237 -11.10 -3.62 4.76
CA CYS A 237 -11.06 -4.04 6.15
C CYS A 237 -11.93 -5.27 6.40
N SER A 238 -13.16 -5.28 5.87
CA SER A 238 -14.09 -6.39 6.02
C SER A 238 -13.59 -7.64 5.30
N VAL A 239 -13.12 -7.52 4.06
CA VAL A 239 -12.58 -8.67 3.31
C VAL A 239 -11.30 -9.19 3.95
N GLY A 240 -10.41 -8.30 4.38
CA GLY A 240 -9.19 -8.68 5.11
C GLY A 240 -9.52 -9.48 6.38
N TYR A 241 -10.49 -9.02 7.17
CA TYR A 241 -10.94 -9.73 8.36
C TYR A 241 -11.57 -11.09 8.04
N LEU A 242 -12.49 -11.14 7.08
CA LEU A 242 -13.21 -12.35 6.70
C LEU A 242 -12.28 -13.40 6.09
N SER A 243 -11.34 -12.98 5.25
CA SER A 243 -10.39 -13.91 4.63
C SER A 243 -9.47 -14.59 5.66
N LEU A 244 -9.09 -13.90 6.73
CA LEU A 244 -8.34 -14.49 7.85
C LEU A 244 -9.16 -15.48 8.69
N ARG A 245 -10.50 -15.41 8.64
CA ARG A 245 -11.37 -16.36 9.36
C ARG A 245 -11.61 -17.65 8.59
N VAL A 246 -11.37 -17.64 7.28
CA VAL A 246 -11.59 -18.77 6.38
C VAL A 246 -10.31 -19.59 6.18
N VAL A 247 -9.17 -19.00 6.54
CA VAL A 247 -7.82 -19.55 6.37
C VAL A 247 -7.31 -20.21 7.64
#